data_AF-A0A699UZ34-F1
#
_entry.id   AF-A0A699UZ34-F1
#
_cell.length_a   1.000
_cell.length_b   1.000
_cell.length_c   1.000
_cell.angle_alpha   90.00
_cell.angle_beta   90.00
_cell.angle_gamma   90.00
#
_symmetry.space_group_name_H-M   'P 1'
#
loop_
_entity.id
_entity.type
_entity.pdbx_description
1 polymer ?
#
loop_
_entity_poly.entity_id
_entity_poly.type
_entity_poly.pdbx_seq_one_letter_code
_entity_poly.pdbx_strand_id
1 'polypeptide(L)'
;AAIWQLIDDRVVAALKAQYDNMANADNTNRNPEPREVPVEKKCSYKEFMSCQPFNFKGSEGAVRLIRWFERTELVFSHSNCTEDNNVKFATGTLTE
;
A
#
# COMPACT_ATOMS: atom_id res chain seq x y z
N ALA A 1 -2.60 9.85 24.78
CA ALA A 1 -2.91 8.50 25.29
C ALA A 1 -4.27 8.01 24.77
N ALA A 2 -5.39 8.63 25.15
CA ALA A 2 -6.73 8.15 24.78
C ALA A 2 -7.09 8.18 23.28
N ILE A 3 -6.63 9.19 22.52
CA ILE A 3 -6.96 9.32 21.08
C ILE A 3 -6.32 8.21 20.25
N TRP A 4 -5.04 7.90 20.52
CA TRP A 4 -4.35 6.83 19.80
C TRP A 4 -4.95 5.45 20.07
N GLN A 5 -5.29 5.17 21.34
CA GLN A 5 -5.99 3.94 21.70
C GLN A 5 -7.35 3.80 20.99
N LEU A 6 -8.11 4.88 20.88
CA LEU A 6 -9.39 4.88 20.15
C LEU A 6 -9.20 4.62 18.65
N ILE A 7 -8.11 5.12 18.06
CA ILE A 7 -7.78 4.87 16.65
C ILE A 7 -7.43 3.39 16.46
N ASP A 8 -6.55 2.85 17.32
CA ASP A 8 -6.12 1.46 17.26
C ASP A 8 -7.32 0.49 17.41
N ASP A 9 -8.17 0.71 18.42
CA ASP A 9 -9.36 -0.13 18.67
C ASP A 9 -10.31 -0.14 17.47
N ARG A 10 -10.54 1.02 16.84
CA ARG A 10 -11.44 1.12 15.67
C ARG A 10 -10.85 0.47 14.43
N VAL A 11 -9.54 0.59 14.20
CA VAL A 11 -8.85 -0.07 13.08
C VAL A 11 -8.89 -1.58 13.25
N VAL A 12 -8.59 -2.09 14.45
CA VAL A 12 -8.65 -3.53 14.77
C VAL A 12 -10.06 -4.08 14.58
N ALA A 13 -11.08 -3.37 15.05
CA ALA A 13 -12.47 -3.79 14.87
C ALA A 13 -12.89 -3.84 13.39
N ALA A 14 -12.48 -2.86 12.58
CA ALA A 14 -12.78 -2.81 11.15
C ALA A 14 -12.11 -3.95 10.37
N LEU A 15 -10.84 -4.24 10.66
CA LEU A 15 -10.11 -5.36 10.05
C LEU A 15 -10.75 -6.71 10.41
N LYS A 16 -11.15 -6.89 11.67
CA LYS A 16 -11.84 -8.11 12.11
C LYS A 16 -13.16 -8.32 11.38
N ALA A 17 -13.98 -7.26 11.27
CA ALA A 17 -15.24 -7.33 10.52
C ALA A 17 -15.03 -7.65 9.03
N GLN A 18 -13.94 -7.14 8.43
CA GLN A 18 -13.60 -7.46 7.04
C GLN A 18 -13.29 -8.96 6.87
N TYR A 19 -12.51 -9.55 7.78
CA TYR A 19 -12.17 -10.97 7.75
C TYR A 19 -13.40 -11.86 7.92
N ASP A 20 -14.26 -11.55 8.89
CA ASP A 20 -15.49 -12.31 9.14
C ASP A 20 -16.47 -12.23 7.95
N ASN A 21 -16.53 -11.10 7.26
CA ASN A 21 -17.33 -10.94 6.04
C ASN A 21 -16.77 -11.74 4.85
N MET A 22 -15.44 -11.85 4.71
CA MET A 22 -14.80 -12.70 3.70
C MET A 22 -15.06 -14.20 3.96
N ALA A 23 -15.01 -14.62 5.22
CA ALA A 23 -15.30 -16.01 5.62
C ALA A 23 -16.76 -16.41 5.34
N ASN A 24 -17.71 -15.48 5.51
CA ASN A 24 -19.13 -15.72 5.21
C ASN A 24 -19.47 -15.70 3.71
N ALA A 25 -18.61 -15.18 2.84
CA ALA A 25 -18.81 -15.20 1.39
C ALA A 25 -18.43 -16.56 0.74
N ASP A 26 -17.66 -17.40 1.43
CA ASP A 26 -17.14 -18.69 0.91
C ASP A 26 -18.15 -19.86 1.03
N ASN A 27 -19.43 -19.58 1.30
CA ASN A 27 -20.49 -20.60 1.43
C ASN A 27 -21.52 -20.59 0.29
N THR A 28 -21.16 -20.13 -0.91
CA THR A 28 -21.98 -20.35 -2.11
C THR A 28 -21.20 -21.18 -3.14
N ASN A 29 -21.55 -22.47 -3.21
CA ASN A 29 -21.30 -23.41 -4.30
C ASN A 29 -19.84 -23.85 -4.55
N ARG A 30 -19.45 -24.97 -3.93
CA ARG A 30 -18.18 -25.67 -4.14
C ARG A 30 -18.09 -26.26 -5.55
N ASN A 31 -17.18 -25.76 -6.37
CA ASN A 31 -16.57 -26.52 -7.46
C ASN A 31 -15.09 -26.80 -7.07
N PRO A 32 -14.58 -28.03 -7.16
CA PRO A 32 -13.19 -28.34 -6.81
C PRO A 32 -12.28 -28.05 -8.01
N GLU A 33 -12.21 -26.78 -8.42
CA GLU A 33 -11.12 -26.35 -9.29
C GLU A 33 -9.81 -26.26 -8.47
N PRO A 34 -8.65 -26.56 -9.04
CA PRO A 34 -7.38 -26.39 -8.36
C PRO A 34 -7.32 -24.96 -7.83
N ARG A 35 -7.23 -24.81 -6.51
CA ARG A 35 -7.00 -23.51 -5.88
C ARG A 35 -5.67 -23.00 -6.41
N GLU A 36 -5.72 -22.16 -7.44
CA GLU A 36 -4.58 -21.39 -7.88
C GLU A 36 -4.11 -20.63 -6.64
N VAL A 37 -2.88 -20.94 -6.22
CA VAL A 37 -2.20 -20.22 -5.13
C VAL A 37 -2.38 -18.74 -5.44
N PRO A 38 -2.91 -17.90 -4.53
CA PRO A 38 -3.11 -16.50 -4.82
C PRO A 38 -1.77 -15.93 -5.29
N VAL A 39 -1.66 -15.66 -6.59
CA VAL A 39 -0.47 -15.01 -7.13
C VAL A 39 -0.43 -13.68 -6.41
N GLU A 40 0.60 -13.45 -5.59
CA GLU A 40 0.80 -12.18 -4.93
C GLU A 40 0.70 -11.09 -5.99
N LYS A 41 -0.40 -10.34 -5.95
CA LYS A 41 -0.71 -9.36 -6.97
C LYS A 41 0.30 -8.24 -6.81
N LYS A 42 1.35 -8.26 -7.63
CA LYS A 42 2.36 -7.21 -7.63
C LYS A 42 1.69 -5.89 -7.96
N CYS A 43 1.83 -4.90 -7.07
CA CYS A 43 1.49 -3.51 -7.32
C CYS A 43 1.99 -3.07 -8.70
N SER A 44 1.09 -2.49 -9.47
CA SER A 44 1.39 -1.83 -10.73
C SER A 44 1.83 -0.38 -10.51
N TYR A 45 2.52 0.21 -11.49
CA TYR A 45 2.87 1.64 -11.46
C TYR A 45 1.63 2.54 -11.34
N LYS A 46 0.50 2.14 -11.93
CA LYS A 46 -0.77 2.87 -11.81
C LYS A 46 -1.29 2.86 -10.38
N GLU A 47 -1.21 1.72 -9.68
CA GLU A 47 -1.59 1.60 -8.27
C GLU A 47 -0.65 2.44 -7.39
N PHE A 48 0.66 2.42 -7.64
CA PHE A 48 1.61 3.33 -6.99
C PHE A 48 1.25 4.82 -7.19
N MET A 49 0.98 5.25 -8.42
CA MET A 49 0.60 6.64 -8.71
C MET A 49 -0.75 7.03 -8.11
N SER A 50 -1.66 6.06 -7.92
CA SER A 50 -2.95 6.31 -7.27
C SER A 50 -2.82 6.68 -5.78
N CYS A 51 -1.70 6.29 -5.15
CA CYS A 51 -1.33 6.72 -3.80
C CYS A 51 -0.79 8.15 -3.74
N GLN A 52 -0.77 8.87 -4.88
CA GLN A 52 -0.35 10.26 -4.99
C GLN A 52 1.05 10.51 -4.40
N PRO A 53 2.09 9.87 -4.97
CA PRO A 53 3.44 10.04 -4.48
C PRO A 53 3.92 11.49 -4.62
N PHE A 54 4.81 11.87 -3.72
CA PHE A 54 5.35 13.22 -3.69
C PHE A 54 6.43 13.39 -4.76
N ASN A 55 6.38 14.46 -5.54
CA ASN A 55 7.40 14.72 -6.57
C ASN A 55 8.58 15.52 -6.01
N PHE A 56 9.77 15.22 -6.50
CA PHE A 56 11.00 15.92 -6.16
C PHE A 56 11.72 16.48 -7.38
N LYS A 57 11.92 17.80 -7.41
CA LYS A 57 12.76 18.47 -8.39
C LYS A 57 14.21 18.50 -7.91
N GLY A 58 15.15 18.19 -8.80
CA GLY A 58 16.57 18.07 -8.45
C GLY A 58 17.21 19.35 -7.86
N SER A 59 16.62 20.52 -8.12
CA SER A 59 17.08 21.79 -7.55
C SER A 59 16.63 22.04 -6.11
N GLU A 60 15.78 21.18 -5.54
CA GLU A 60 15.21 21.37 -4.22
C GLU A 60 16.16 20.77 -3.18
N GLY A 61 16.79 21.60 -2.34
CA GLY A 61 17.91 21.19 -1.48
C GLY A 61 17.64 20.04 -0.50
N ALA A 62 18.67 19.67 0.27
CA ALA A 62 18.72 18.45 1.08
C ALA A 62 17.50 18.20 2.00
N VAL A 63 16.93 19.24 2.61
CA VAL A 63 15.74 19.10 3.48
C VAL A 63 14.55 18.53 2.70
N ARG A 64 14.34 18.98 1.47
CA ARG A 64 13.22 18.49 0.65
C ARG A 64 13.51 17.12 0.07
N LEU A 65 14.77 16.80 -0.19
CA LEU A 65 15.20 15.46 -0.58
C LEU A 65 14.90 14.44 0.52
N ILE A 66 15.26 14.72 1.78
CA ILE A 66 14.95 13.85 2.92
C ILE A 66 13.44 13.62 3.04
N ARG A 67 12.65 14.70 2.97
CA ARG A 67 11.19 14.61 3.05
C ARG A 67 10.58 13.80 1.89
N TRP A 68 11.19 13.84 0.71
CA TRP A 68 10.76 13.04 -0.43
C TRP A 68 11.00 11.54 -0.18
N PHE A 69 12.15 11.17 0.40
CA PHE A 69 12.41 9.78 0.80
C PHE A 69 11.35 9.27 1.80
N GLU A 70 11.12 10.00 2.90
CA GLU A 70 10.15 9.61 3.93
C GLU A 70 8.73 9.41 3.34
N ARG A 71 8.30 10.31 2.46
CA ARG A 71 6.98 10.20 1.81
C ARG A 71 6.91 9.05 0.82
N THR A 72 7.98 8.78 0.10
CA THR A 72 8.05 7.70 -0.88
C THR A 72 8.03 6.33 -0.18
N GLU A 73 8.76 6.19 0.94
CA GLU A 73 8.70 5.00 1.81
C GLU A 73 7.30 4.78 2.38
N LEU A 74 6.63 5.85 2.81
CA LEU A 74 5.25 5.77 3.28
C LEU A 74 4.30 5.29 2.17
N VAL A 75 4.45 5.77 0.95
CA VAL A 75 3.64 5.28 -0.18
C VAL A 75 3.89 3.80 -0.45
N PHE A 76 5.15 3.34 -0.41
CA PHE A 76 5.46 1.91 -0.61
C PHE A 76 4.85 1.02 0.46
N SER A 77 4.89 1.43 1.73
CA SER A 77 4.26 0.66 2.82
C SER A 77 2.74 0.52 2.67
N HIS A 78 2.07 1.43 1.95
CA HIS A 78 0.61 1.40 1.76
C HIS A 78 0.16 0.82 0.41
N SER A 79 1.05 0.72 -0.58
CA SER A 79 0.70 0.41 -1.97
C SER A 79 0.80 -1.07 -2.35
N ASN A 80 1.11 -1.96 -1.40
CA ASN A 80 1.36 -3.38 -1.62
C ASN A 80 2.43 -3.65 -2.70
N CYS A 81 3.35 -2.70 -2.94
CA CYS A 81 4.42 -2.92 -3.91
C CYS A 81 5.56 -3.74 -3.32
N THR A 82 6.06 -4.67 -4.10
CA THR A 82 7.24 -5.46 -3.76
C THR A 82 8.49 -4.58 -3.83
N GLU A 83 9.49 -4.87 -2.99
CA GLU A 83 10.74 -4.09 -2.94
C GLU A 83 11.44 -3.95 -4.30
N ASP A 84 11.34 -4.98 -5.16
CA ASP A 84 11.85 -4.97 -6.54
C ASP A 84 11.36 -3.77 -7.38
N ASN A 85 10.17 -3.23 -7.07
CA ASN A 85 9.58 -2.12 -7.80
C ASN A 85 9.91 -0.74 -7.19
N ASN A 86 10.50 -0.67 -6.00
CA ASN A 86 10.63 0.58 -5.26
C ASN A 86 11.44 1.63 -6.03
N VAL A 87 12.65 1.28 -6.46
CA VAL A 87 13.51 2.20 -7.21
C VAL A 87 12.86 2.58 -8.53
N LYS A 88 12.35 1.59 -9.28
CA LYS A 88 11.73 1.80 -10.59
C LYS A 88 10.55 2.77 -10.51
N PHE A 89 9.69 2.66 -9.50
CA PHE A 89 8.53 3.52 -9.37
C PHE A 89 8.88 4.89 -8.78
N ALA A 90 9.78 4.95 -7.80
CA ALA A 90 10.23 6.21 -7.20
C ALA A 90 10.87 7.15 -8.23
N THR A 91 11.64 6.62 -9.19
CA THR A 91 12.24 7.45 -10.25
C THR A 91 11.21 8.19 -11.10
N GLY A 92 9.98 7.67 -11.23
CA GLY A 92 8.88 8.35 -11.92
C GLY A 92 8.34 9.61 -11.20
N THR A 93 8.80 9.87 -9.98
CA THR A 93 8.42 11.04 -9.17
C THR A 93 9.51 12.12 -9.15
N LEU A 94 10.66 11.85 -9.78
CA LEU A 94 11.71 12.83 -9.96
C LEU A 94 11.40 13.74 -11.16
N THR A 95 11.58 15.04 -11.00
CA THR A 95 11.34 16.05 -12.04
C THR A 95 12.57 16.91 -12.28
N GLU A 96 12.72 17.44 -13.49
CA GLU A 96 13.76 18.43 -13.83
C GLU A 96 13.50 19.79 -13.19
#